data_AF-A0A395JMS2-F1
#
_entry.id   AF-A0A395JMS2-F1
#
_cell.length_a   1.000
_cell.length_b   1.000
_cell.length_c   1.000
_cell.angle_alpha   90.00
_cell.angle_beta   90.00
_cell.angle_gamma   90.00
#
_symmetry.space_group_name_H-M   'P 1'
#
loop_
_entity.id
_entity.type
_entity.pdbx_description
1 polymer ?
#
loop_
_entity_poly.entity_id
_entity_poly.type
_entity_poly.pdbx_seq_one_letter_code
_entity_poly.pdbx_strand_id
1 'polypeptide(L)'
;MFRLTLPLLIAVGLSGCISQLDPDPQYAVELERVESRLDGMESRLADAFEESCQKNISTLSEELKKLETVKETTKIVDRCVSPVQAPKVVKDGKLIMGEVERVKLIKEDLRFNARVDTGADTSSLGVYNLKPFERDGKDWIRFTLSTKKDAEIYEYPVFDTVRIKQSGSITEDRFEIKMDVLIGGKIYRKQLFNLADRRNLDYQILIGRSFIRDIAVVDVSRKLILRSN
;
A
#
# COMPACT_ATOMS: atom_id res chain seq x y z
N MET A 1 50.35 -45.22 61.21
CA MET A 1 49.52 -45.42 62.42
C MET A 1 48.95 -44.06 62.83
N PHE A 2 47.62 -44.00 63.05
CA PHE A 2 46.84 -43.07 63.89
C PHE A 2 47.23 -41.56 63.90
N ARG A 3 46.43 -40.64 63.32
CA ARG A 3 45.12 -40.07 63.75
C ARG A 3 45.24 -38.83 64.67
N LEU A 4 44.23 -37.95 64.55
CA LEU A 4 43.82 -36.77 65.35
C LEU A 4 44.42 -35.40 64.95
N THR A 5 43.73 -34.25 64.89
CA THR A 5 42.35 -33.78 64.53
C THR A 5 42.23 -32.29 64.94
N LEU A 6 41.68 -31.44 64.05
CA LEU A 6 40.92 -30.14 64.21
C LEU A 6 41.55 -28.94 64.96
N PRO A 7 41.21 -27.64 64.69
CA PRO A 7 39.85 -27.05 64.51
C PRO A 7 39.66 -26.16 63.24
N LEU A 8 38.47 -26.12 62.62
CA LEU A 8 37.36 -25.15 62.79
C LEU A 8 37.56 -23.80 62.08
N LEU A 9 36.87 -23.58 60.95
CA LEU A 9 36.16 -22.32 60.70
C LEU A 9 34.97 -22.53 59.75
N ILE A 10 33.91 -21.81 60.09
CA ILE A 10 32.51 -21.97 59.75
C ILE A 10 32.21 -21.31 58.40
N ALA A 11 31.42 -21.99 57.55
CA ALA A 11 30.63 -21.33 56.51
C ALA A 11 29.22 -21.91 56.52
N VAL A 12 28.28 -21.06 56.89
CA VAL A 12 26.85 -21.32 57.01
C VAL A 12 26.25 -21.52 55.63
N GLY A 13 25.89 -22.76 55.29
CA GLY A 13 25.01 -23.06 54.17
C GLY A 13 23.56 -22.94 54.61
N LEU A 14 22.91 -21.82 54.30
CA LEU A 14 21.44 -21.74 54.34
C LEU A 14 20.90 -22.59 53.19
N SER A 15 20.64 -23.87 53.48
CA SER A 15 19.79 -24.72 52.66
C SER A 15 18.37 -24.21 52.79
N GLY A 16 18.00 -23.24 51.96
CA GLY A 16 16.61 -22.88 51.73
C GLY A 16 15.92 -24.05 51.02
N CYS A 17 15.04 -24.74 51.73
CA CYS A 17 14.07 -25.64 51.11
C CYS A 17 13.22 -24.80 50.15
N ILE A 18 13.39 -25.00 48.83
CA ILE A 18 12.35 -24.67 47.86
C ILE A 18 11.24 -25.68 48.10
N SER A 19 10.21 -25.25 48.82
CA SER A 19 8.94 -25.96 48.87
C SER A 19 8.36 -25.91 47.46
N GLN A 20 8.32 -27.04 46.76
CA GLN A 20 7.34 -27.23 45.69
C GLN A 20 5.97 -27.06 46.34
N LEU A 21 5.34 -25.91 46.10
CA LEU A 21 3.91 -25.76 46.24
C LEU A 21 3.30 -26.58 45.11
N ASP A 22 2.97 -27.84 45.39
CA ASP A 22 2.06 -28.58 44.54
C ASP A 22 0.76 -27.77 44.47
N PRO A 23 0.28 -27.37 43.28
CA PRO A 23 -0.96 -26.62 43.17
C PRO A 23 -2.09 -27.45 43.78
N ASP A 24 -2.87 -26.83 44.66
CA ASP A 24 -4.03 -27.43 45.30
C ASP A 24 -4.92 -28.09 44.22
N PRO A 25 -5.26 -29.40 44.34
CA PRO A 25 -5.98 -30.14 43.31
C PRO A 25 -7.34 -29.54 42.92
N GLN A 26 -7.91 -28.65 43.74
CA GLN A 26 -9.10 -27.89 43.35
C GLN A 26 -8.82 -26.90 42.20
N TYR A 27 -7.66 -26.25 42.18
CA TYR A 27 -7.29 -25.27 41.14
C TYR A 27 -6.92 -25.94 39.81
N ALA A 28 -6.34 -27.14 39.85
CA ALA A 28 -6.00 -27.88 38.63
C ALA A 28 -7.26 -28.24 37.82
N VAL A 29 -8.32 -28.69 38.50
CA VAL A 29 -9.61 -29.01 37.87
C VAL A 29 -10.30 -27.74 37.35
N GLU A 30 -10.15 -26.61 38.04
CA GLU A 30 -10.74 -25.34 37.61
C GLU A 30 -10.01 -24.74 36.41
N LEU A 31 -8.68 -24.89 36.32
CA LEU A 31 -7.88 -24.49 35.17
C LEU A 31 -8.23 -25.31 33.91
N GLU A 32 -8.34 -26.63 34.02
CA GLU A 32 -8.77 -27.50 32.90
C GLU A 32 -10.19 -27.15 32.41
N ARG A 33 -11.06 -26.73 33.34
CA ARG A 33 -12.40 -26.24 33.02
C ARG A 33 -12.40 -24.87 32.33
N VAL A 34 -11.43 -24.01 32.63
CA VAL A 34 -11.28 -22.71 31.94
C VAL A 34 -10.67 -22.90 30.56
N GLU A 35 -9.67 -23.77 30.43
CA GLU A 35 -9.03 -24.11 29.14
C GLU A 35 -10.04 -24.72 28.17
N SER A 36 -10.82 -25.72 28.61
CA SER A 36 -11.89 -26.30 27.78
C SER A 36 -12.97 -25.28 27.37
N ARG A 37 -13.22 -24.25 28.18
CA ARG A 37 -14.13 -23.15 27.82
C ARG A 37 -13.50 -22.19 26.82
N LEU A 38 -12.19 -21.93 26.91
CA LEU A 38 -11.46 -21.12 25.95
C LEU A 38 -11.40 -21.81 24.58
N ASP A 39 -11.06 -23.10 24.54
CA ASP A 39 -11.08 -23.89 23.31
C ASP A 39 -12.47 -23.93 22.67
N GLY A 40 -13.52 -24.09 23.50
CA GLY A 40 -14.90 -24.02 23.04
C GLY A 40 -15.30 -22.63 22.52
N MET A 41 -14.75 -21.55 23.06
CA MET A 41 -14.99 -20.20 22.56
C MET A 41 -14.22 -19.92 21.27
N GLU A 42 -12.98 -20.40 21.14
CA GLU A 42 -12.18 -20.28 19.92
C GLU A 42 -12.82 -21.03 18.75
N SER A 43 -13.29 -22.26 18.97
CA SER A 43 -14.02 -23.02 17.95
C SER A 43 -15.28 -22.28 17.50
N ARG A 44 -16.07 -21.73 18.43
CA ARG A 44 -17.29 -20.99 18.09
C ARG A 44 -17.00 -19.69 17.35
N LEU A 45 -15.89 -19.03 17.65
CA LEU A 45 -15.44 -17.84 16.92
C LEU A 45 -15.02 -18.20 15.49
N ALA A 46 -14.28 -19.31 15.32
CA ALA A 46 -13.87 -19.81 14.01
C ALA A 46 -15.08 -20.22 13.16
N ASP A 47 -16.03 -20.97 13.73
CA ASP A 47 -17.25 -21.40 13.06
C ASP A 47 -18.11 -20.20 12.63
N ALA A 48 -18.31 -19.22 13.53
CA ALA A 48 -19.08 -18.01 13.23
C ALA A 48 -18.39 -17.13 12.16
N PHE A 49 -17.06 -17.10 12.16
CA PHE A 49 -16.30 -16.37 11.15
C PHE A 49 -16.36 -17.06 9.78
N GLU A 50 -16.26 -18.39 9.74
CA GLU A 50 -16.37 -19.16 8.52
C GLU A 50 -17.79 -19.07 7.92
N GLU A 51 -18.83 -19.15 8.75
CA GLU A 51 -20.22 -18.95 8.32
C GLU A 51 -20.44 -17.53 7.77
N SER A 52 -19.88 -16.51 8.43
CA SER A 52 -19.94 -15.11 7.96
C SER A 52 -19.22 -14.93 6.63
N CYS A 53 -18.02 -15.49 6.48
CA CYS A 53 -17.26 -15.47 5.23
C CYS A 53 -18.00 -16.18 4.10
N GLN A 54 -18.54 -17.38 4.36
CA GLN A 54 -19.29 -18.15 3.37
C GLN A 54 -20.52 -17.38 2.87
N LYS A 55 -21.22 -16.70 3.80
CA LYS A 55 -22.38 -15.86 3.49
C LYS A 55 -22.01 -14.61 2.67
N ASN A 56 -20.88 -13.98 2.99
CA ASN A 56 -20.40 -12.82 2.24
C ASN A 56 -19.93 -13.23 0.84
N ILE A 57 -19.23 -14.35 0.71
CA ILE A 57 -18.76 -14.90 -0.58
C ILE A 57 -19.96 -15.28 -1.46
N SER A 58 -20.98 -15.95 -0.91
CA SER A 58 -22.17 -16.31 -1.68
C SER A 58 -22.92 -15.06 -2.17
N THR A 59 -23.11 -14.08 -1.30
CA THR A 59 -23.75 -12.79 -1.64
C THR A 59 -22.97 -12.05 -2.73
N LEU A 60 -21.64 -11.93 -2.62
CA LEU A 60 -20.80 -11.32 -3.65
C LEU A 60 -20.85 -12.09 -4.98
N SER A 61 -20.85 -13.42 -4.93
CA SER A 61 -20.91 -14.25 -6.13
C SER A 61 -22.24 -14.09 -6.88
N GLU A 62 -23.35 -13.90 -6.15
CA GLU A 62 -24.66 -13.61 -6.73
C GLU A 62 -24.72 -12.19 -7.33
N GLU A 63 -24.08 -11.20 -6.70
CA GLU A 63 -23.95 -9.85 -7.25
C GLU A 63 -23.10 -9.81 -8.52
N LEU A 64 -21.99 -10.57 -8.58
CA LEU A 64 -21.18 -10.71 -9.78
C LEU A 64 -21.95 -11.35 -10.94
N LYS A 65 -22.80 -12.35 -10.66
CA LYS A 65 -23.64 -12.99 -11.68
C LYS A 65 -24.73 -12.05 -12.23
N LYS A 66 -25.23 -11.13 -11.40
CA LYS A 66 -26.13 -10.03 -11.83
C LYS A 66 -25.42 -9.00 -12.72
N LEU A 67 -24.10 -8.82 -12.56
CA LEU A 67 -23.31 -7.93 -13.41
C LEU A 67 -22.87 -8.59 -14.72
N GLU A 68 -22.66 -9.92 -14.74
CA GLU A 68 -22.37 -10.67 -15.96
C GLU A 68 -23.57 -10.75 -16.91
N THR A 69 -24.79 -10.77 -16.39
CA THR A 69 -26.03 -10.72 -17.20
C THR A 69 -26.25 -9.38 -17.91
N VAL A 70 -25.54 -8.30 -17.50
CA VAL A 70 -25.53 -7.01 -18.21
C VAL A 70 -24.55 -7.01 -19.39
N LYS A 71 -23.52 -7.87 -19.39
CA LYS A 71 -22.59 -8.00 -20.54
C LYS A 71 -23.25 -8.65 -21.77
N GLU A 72 -24.32 -9.43 -21.60
CA GLU A 72 -25.06 -10.03 -22.71
C GLU A 72 -26.05 -9.07 -23.41
N THR A 73 -26.29 -7.87 -22.87
CA THR A 73 -27.02 -6.80 -23.58
C THR A 73 -26.11 -5.77 -24.28
N THR A 74 -24.79 -5.94 -24.23
CA THR A 74 -23.84 -5.10 -24.97
C THR A 74 -23.09 -5.91 -26.02
N LYS A 75 -23.83 -6.48 -26.98
CA LYS A 75 -23.26 -6.79 -28.29
C LYS A 75 -23.77 -5.75 -29.29
N ILE A 76 -22.80 -5.01 -29.82
CA ILE A 76 -22.84 -4.20 -31.05
C ILE A 76 -23.45 -2.79 -30.90
N VAL A 77 -22.63 -1.85 -30.44
CA VAL A 77 -22.46 -0.60 -31.19
C VAL A 77 -21.02 -0.56 -31.68
N ASP A 78 -20.83 -1.22 -32.81
CA ASP A 78 -19.62 -1.18 -33.60
C ASP A 78 -19.64 0.13 -34.41
N ARG A 79 -19.13 1.23 -33.83
CA ARG A 79 -18.59 2.34 -34.64
C ARG A 79 -17.77 3.37 -33.87
N CYS A 80 -16.72 3.80 -34.56
CA CYS A 80 -15.81 4.91 -34.29
C CYS A 80 -14.54 4.53 -33.52
N VAL A 81 -13.68 3.73 -34.17
CA VAL A 81 -12.27 4.13 -34.22
C VAL A 81 -12.24 5.53 -34.83
N SER A 82 -12.30 6.53 -33.96
CA SER A 82 -12.14 7.92 -34.36
C SER A 82 -10.75 8.10 -34.95
N PRO A 83 -10.59 8.97 -35.97
CA PRO A 83 -9.30 9.25 -36.57
C PRO A 83 -8.30 9.66 -35.50
N VAL A 84 -7.01 9.44 -35.75
CA VAL A 84 -5.91 10.00 -34.95
C VAL A 84 -6.12 11.51 -34.81
N GLN A 85 -6.71 11.94 -33.69
CA GLN A 85 -6.92 13.34 -33.38
C GLN A 85 -5.93 13.75 -32.31
N ALA A 86 -5.26 14.87 -32.56
CA ALA A 86 -4.45 15.56 -31.57
C ALA A 86 -5.25 15.77 -30.27
N PRO A 87 -4.59 15.81 -29.09
CA PRO A 87 -5.27 16.01 -27.82
C PRO A 87 -6.19 17.23 -27.91
N LYS A 88 -7.46 17.07 -27.50
CA LYS A 88 -8.45 18.15 -27.54
C LYS A 88 -8.03 19.20 -26.51
N VAL A 89 -7.66 20.37 -27.01
CA VAL A 89 -7.25 21.54 -26.22
C VAL A 89 -8.49 22.43 -26.04
N VAL A 90 -8.75 22.85 -24.80
CA VAL A 90 -9.78 23.86 -24.48
C VAL A 90 -9.34 25.21 -25.06
N LYS A 91 -10.29 26.13 -25.30
CA LYS A 91 -10.05 27.46 -25.88
C LYS A 91 -8.91 28.26 -25.20
N ASP A 92 -8.60 27.96 -23.93
CA ASP A 92 -7.56 28.59 -23.13
C ASP A 92 -6.18 27.90 -23.23
N GLY A 93 -5.99 26.92 -24.12
CA GLY A 93 -4.73 26.19 -24.27
C GLY A 93 -4.53 25.02 -23.31
N LYS A 94 -5.45 24.80 -22.37
CA LYS A 94 -5.43 23.68 -21.42
C LYS A 94 -5.83 22.36 -22.09
N LEU A 95 -5.19 21.26 -21.71
CA LEU A 95 -5.55 19.91 -22.14
C LEU A 95 -6.86 19.46 -21.51
N ILE A 96 -7.66 18.65 -22.21
CA ILE A 96 -8.75 17.90 -21.57
C ILE A 96 -8.21 16.54 -21.14
N MET A 97 -8.20 16.27 -19.84
CA MET A 97 -7.89 14.96 -19.27
C MET A 97 -9.18 14.23 -18.90
N GLY A 98 -9.20 12.92 -19.10
CA GLY A 98 -10.18 12.04 -18.47
C GLY A 98 -9.91 11.82 -16.99
N GLU A 99 -10.78 11.05 -16.34
CA GLU A 99 -10.60 10.62 -14.95
C GLU A 99 -9.44 9.62 -14.77
N VAL A 100 -8.95 9.04 -15.87
CA VAL A 100 -7.75 8.19 -15.95
C VAL A 100 -6.99 8.56 -17.21
N GLU A 101 -5.67 8.73 -17.11
CA GLU A 101 -4.80 9.01 -18.26
C GLU A 101 -3.55 8.16 -18.27
N ARG A 102 -2.99 7.97 -19.47
CA ARG A 102 -1.71 7.25 -19.61
C ARG A 102 -0.55 8.19 -19.33
N VAL A 103 0.32 7.77 -18.43
CA VAL A 103 1.54 8.50 -18.02
C VAL A 103 2.74 7.62 -18.30
N LYS A 104 3.76 8.19 -18.95
CA LYS A 104 5.08 7.57 -19.09
C LYS A 104 6.06 8.24 -18.15
N LEU A 105 6.70 7.47 -17.28
CA LEU A 105 7.85 7.91 -16.50
C LEU A 105 9.07 7.84 -17.44
N ILE A 106 9.71 8.98 -17.70
CA ILE A 106 10.67 9.08 -18.81
C ILE A 106 11.98 8.37 -18.49
N LYS A 107 12.50 8.53 -17.27
CA LYS A 107 13.78 7.93 -16.86
C LYS A 107 13.68 6.40 -16.77
N GLU A 108 12.55 5.92 -16.29
CA GLU A 108 12.25 4.49 -16.11
C GLU A 108 11.79 3.80 -17.40
N ASP A 109 11.42 4.57 -18.43
CA ASP A 109 10.78 4.09 -19.66
C ASP A 109 9.47 3.28 -19.44
N LEU A 110 8.83 3.43 -18.27
CA LEU A 110 7.63 2.69 -17.89
C LEU A 110 6.34 3.50 -18.14
N ARG A 111 5.27 2.80 -18.52
CA ARG A 111 3.94 3.38 -18.76
C ARG A 111 2.93 2.85 -17.73
N PHE A 112 2.17 3.77 -17.15
CA PHE A 112 1.12 3.47 -16.18
C PHE A 112 -0.20 4.13 -16.60
N ASN A 113 -1.31 3.54 -16.19
CA ASN A 113 -2.57 4.29 -16.08
C ASN A 113 -2.53 5.05 -14.76
N ALA A 114 -2.78 6.34 -14.80
CA ALA A 114 -2.80 7.21 -13.64
C ALA A 114 -4.21 7.74 -13.41
N ARG A 115 -4.64 7.74 -12.16
CA ARG A 115 -5.89 8.40 -11.75
C ARG A 115 -5.66 9.90 -11.70
N VAL A 116 -6.54 10.66 -12.35
CA VAL A 116 -6.54 12.13 -12.23
C VAL A 116 -7.40 12.48 -11.03
N ASP A 117 -6.79 13.07 -10.01
CA ASP A 117 -7.41 13.28 -8.70
C ASP A 117 -7.33 14.76 -8.30
N THR A 118 -8.45 15.46 -8.42
CA THR A 118 -8.58 16.85 -8.01
C THR A 118 -8.67 17.03 -6.49
N GLY A 119 -8.78 15.94 -5.71
CA GLY A 119 -8.74 15.98 -4.24
C GLY A 119 -7.32 15.98 -3.66
N ALA A 120 -6.34 15.50 -4.44
CA ALA A 120 -4.93 15.47 -4.03
C ALA A 120 -4.22 16.77 -4.39
N ASP A 121 -3.37 17.29 -3.50
CA ASP A 121 -2.58 18.49 -3.79
C ASP A 121 -1.42 18.17 -4.73
N THR A 122 -0.55 17.25 -4.31
CA THR A 122 0.58 16.76 -5.11
C THR A 122 0.30 15.37 -5.68
N SER A 123 0.86 15.10 -6.86
CA SER A 123 0.88 13.77 -7.46
C SER A 123 1.58 12.73 -6.57
N SER A 124 1.20 11.46 -6.72
CA SER A 124 1.74 10.36 -5.93
C SER A 124 2.24 9.23 -6.83
N LEU A 125 3.32 8.57 -6.42
CA LEU A 125 3.86 7.38 -7.07
C LEU A 125 3.92 6.22 -6.06
N GLY A 126 3.30 5.12 -6.43
CA GLY A 126 3.37 3.84 -5.74
C GLY A 126 4.73 3.21 -5.95
N VAL A 127 5.42 2.90 -4.85
CA VAL A 127 6.76 2.31 -4.88
C VAL A 127 6.89 1.16 -3.90
N TYR A 128 7.93 0.36 -4.11
CA TYR A 128 8.28 -0.80 -3.30
C TYR A 128 9.73 -0.68 -2.82
N ASN A 129 10.06 -1.39 -1.73
CA ASN A 129 11.43 -1.46 -1.20
C ASN A 129 12.09 -0.08 -1.01
N LEU A 130 11.32 0.92 -0.61
CA LEU A 130 11.78 2.28 -0.43
C LEU A 130 12.80 2.35 0.71
N LYS A 131 14.00 2.85 0.42
CA LYS A 131 15.11 2.98 1.38
C LYS A 131 15.84 4.31 1.18
N PRO A 132 15.91 5.18 2.21
CA PRO A 132 16.78 6.35 2.19
C PRO A 132 18.25 5.96 2.35
N PHE A 133 19.13 6.75 1.75
CA PHE A 133 20.57 6.64 1.88
C PHE A 133 21.24 7.99 1.63
N GLU A 134 22.49 8.14 2.06
CA GLU A 134 23.29 9.33 1.81
C GLU A 134 24.25 9.09 0.62
N ARG A 135 24.39 10.08 -0.26
CA ARG A 135 25.41 10.13 -1.31
C ARG A 135 25.95 11.54 -1.45
N ASP A 136 27.26 11.70 -1.28
CA ASP A 136 27.98 12.97 -1.36
C ASP A 136 27.41 14.05 -0.44
N GLY A 137 27.04 13.68 0.80
CA GLY A 137 26.46 14.60 1.79
C GLY A 137 25.04 15.07 1.46
N LYS A 138 24.34 14.37 0.56
CA LYS A 138 22.95 14.67 0.19
C LYS A 138 22.06 13.47 0.47
N ASP A 139 20.80 13.74 0.78
CA ASP A 139 19.78 12.71 0.97
C ASP A 139 19.30 12.18 -0.39
N TRP A 140 19.31 10.85 -0.50
CA TRP A 140 18.81 10.12 -1.64
C TRP A 140 17.82 9.05 -1.18
N ILE A 141 16.99 8.62 -2.11
CA ILE A 141 16.08 7.50 -1.93
C ILE A 141 16.32 6.49 -3.05
N ARG A 142 16.24 5.20 -2.72
CA ARG A 142 16.13 4.12 -3.71
C ARG A 142 14.86 3.32 -3.51
N PHE A 143 14.27 2.86 -4.60
CA PHE A 143 13.04 2.06 -4.59
C PHE A 143 12.90 1.23 -5.87
N THR A 144 11.93 0.33 -5.90
CA THR A 144 11.51 -0.41 -7.10
C THR A 144 10.06 -0.06 -7.46
N LEU A 145 9.70 -0.22 -8.74
CA LEU A 145 8.32 -0.01 -9.24
C LEU A 145 7.56 -1.33 -9.48
N SER A 146 8.17 -2.44 -9.10
CA SER A 146 7.62 -3.78 -9.20
C SER A 146 8.08 -4.64 -8.04
N THR A 147 7.29 -5.65 -7.70
CA THR A 147 7.60 -6.69 -6.71
C THR A 147 8.39 -7.87 -7.30
N LYS A 148 8.68 -7.85 -8.60
CA LYS A 148 9.47 -8.90 -9.26
C LYS A 148 10.87 -9.00 -8.62
N LYS A 149 11.42 -10.21 -8.57
CA LYS A 149 12.76 -10.46 -8.01
C LYS A 149 13.85 -9.64 -8.73
N ASP A 150 13.73 -9.54 -10.06
CA ASP A 150 14.66 -8.78 -10.91
C ASP A 150 14.13 -7.38 -11.22
N ALA A 151 13.39 -6.77 -10.29
CA ALA A 151 12.88 -5.42 -10.47
C ALA A 151 14.04 -4.41 -10.49
N GLU A 152 14.00 -3.52 -11.47
CA GLU A 152 14.96 -2.44 -11.58
C GLU A 152 14.88 -1.50 -10.37
N ILE A 153 16.05 -1.06 -9.91
CA ILE A 153 16.20 -0.14 -8.78
C ILE A 153 16.41 1.27 -9.31
N TYR A 154 15.58 2.18 -8.85
CA TYR A 154 15.66 3.59 -9.20
C TYR A 154 16.13 4.42 -8.03
N GLU A 155 16.97 5.42 -8.32
CA GLU A 155 17.55 6.31 -7.32
C GLU A 155 17.29 7.77 -7.68
N TYR A 156 16.87 8.54 -6.69
CA TYR A 156 16.54 9.94 -6.82
C TYR A 156 17.05 10.74 -5.61
N PRO A 157 17.54 11.97 -5.81
CA PRO A 157 17.74 12.89 -4.70
C PRO A 157 16.38 13.22 -4.07
N VAL A 158 16.34 13.28 -2.73
CA VAL A 158 15.16 13.73 -2.02
C VAL A 158 14.98 15.23 -2.28
N PHE A 159 13.78 15.64 -2.70
CA PHE A 159 13.45 17.05 -2.85
C PHE A 159 12.94 17.64 -1.55
N ASP A 160 12.00 16.95 -0.90
CA ASP A 160 11.43 17.34 0.39
C ASP A 160 10.85 16.12 1.12
N THR A 161 10.45 16.28 2.39
CA THR A 161 9.62 15.32 3.12
C THR A 161 8.33 16.02 3.55
N VAL A 162 7.20 15.55 2.99
CA VAL A 162 5.90 16.19 3.18
C VAL A 162 5.00 15.36 4.08
N ARG A 163 4.28 16.03 4.99
CA ARG A 163 3.28 15.40 5.84
C ARG A 163 1.93 15.31 5.13
N ILE A 164 1.51 14.10 4.80
CA ILE A 164 0.24 13.83 4.14
C ILE A 164 -0.85 13.56 5.17
N LYS A 165 -1.91 14.38 5.15
CA LYS A 165 -3.12 14.16 5.94
C LYS A 165 -4.06 13.21 5.18
N GLN A 166 -4.36 12.06 5.77
CA GLN A 166 -5.41 11.18 5.25
C GLN A 166 -6.76 11.50 5.91
N SER A 167 -7.86 11.14 5.26
CA SER A 167 -9.23 11.44 5.68
C SER A 167 -9.64 10.86 7.04
N GLY A 168 -8.81 10.04 7.68
CA GLY A 168 -9.06 9.36 8.97
C GLY A 168 -8.14 9.77 10.12
N SER A 169 -7.63 11.00 10.15
CA SER A 169 -6.75 11.55 11.22
C SER A 169 -5.33 10.99 11.29
N ILE A 170 -4.97 10.05 10.42
CA ILE A 170 -3.59 9.55 10.32
C ILE A 170 -2.79 10.49 9.41
N THR A 171 -1.64 10.94 9.92
CA THR A 171 -0.65 11.66 9.13
C THR A 171 0.53 10.76 8.83
N GLU A 172 0.96 10.74 7.57
CA GLU A 172 2.11 9.97 7.10
C GLU A 172 3.12 10.93 6.48
N ASP A 173 4.38 10.82 6.89
CA ASP A 173 5.46 11.59 6.27
C ASP A 173 5.94 10.83 5.02
N ARG A 174 6.01 11.52 3.88
CA ARG A 174 6.39 10.94 2.59
C ARG A 174 7.52 11.73 1.95
N PHE A 175 8.49 11.01 1.38
CA PHE A 175 9.51 11.62 0.54
C PHE A 175 8.90 12.14 -0.75
N GLU A 176 9.30 13.34 -1.15
CA GLU A 176 8.94 13.96 -2.42
C GLU A 176 10.16 14.00 -3.33
N ILE A 177 9.98 13.64 -4.60
CA ILE A 177 11.02 13.66 -5.63
C ILE A 177 10.54 14.41 -6.87
N LYS A 178 11.50 14.84 -7.69
CA LYS A 178 11.25 15.45 -9.00
C LYS A 178 11.42 14.44 -10.11
N MET A 179 10.37 14.26 -10.92
CA MET A 179 10.37 13.33 -12.06
C MET A 179 9.94 14.03 -13.34
N ASP A 180 10.45 13.52 -14.46
CA ASP A 180 10.03 13.93 -15.80
C ASP A 180 9.02 12.92 -16.34
N VAL A 181 7.85 13.40 -16.76
CA VAL A 181 6.74 12.56 -17.21
C VAL A 181 6.26 12.96 -18.59
N LEU A 182 5.79 12.00 -19.38
CA LEU A 182 5.15 12.24 -20.66
C LEU A 182 3.66 11.87 -20.59
N ILE A 183 2.81 12.86 -20.87
CA ILE A 183 1.35 12.75 -20.84
C ILE A 183 0.79 13.44 -22.09
N GLY A 184 -0.04 12.75 -22.85
CA GLY A 184 -0.65 13.29 -24.07
C GLY A 184 0.36 13.81 -25.10
N GLY A 185 1.50 13.11 -25.24
CA GLY A 185 2.57 13.48 -26.17
C GLY A 185 3.41 14.70 -25.77
N LYS A 186 3.20 15.28 -24.58
CA LYS A 186 4.01 16.38 -24.04
C LYS A 186 4.85 15.92 -22.86
N ILE A 187 6.09 16.41 -22.79
CA ILE A 187 7.01 16.18 -21.67
C ILE A 187 6.81 17.29 -20.63
N TYR A 188 6.55 16.88 -19.39
CA TYR A 188 6.48 17.74 -18.22
C TYR A 188 7.67 17.43 -17.33
N ARG A 189 8.55 18.44 -17.17
CA ARG A 189 9.80 18.27 -16.43
C ARG A 189 9.64 18.64 -14.96
N LYS A 190 10.47 18.03 -14.11
CA LYS A 190 10.62 18.33 -12.68
C LYS A 190 9.29 18.38 -11.92
N GLN A 191 8.37 17.49 -12.28
CA GLN A 191 7.08 17.36 -11.60
C GLN A 191 7.28 16.70 -10.25
N LEU A 192 6.57 17.19 -9.24
CA LEU A 192 6.67 16.68 -7.87
C LEU A 192 5.80 15.44 -7.69
N PHE A 193 6.41 14.38 -7.16
CA PHE A 193 5.73 13.14 -6.79
C PHE A 193 6.10 12.76 -5.36
N ASN A 194 5.10 12.58 -4.51
CA ASN A 194 5.30 11.91 -3.23
C ASN A 194 5.36 10.40 -3.43
N LEU A 195 6.25 9.74 -2.70
CA LEU A 195 6.43 8.30 -2.72
C LEU A 195 5.57 7.65 -1.65
N ALA A 196 4.75 6.68 -2.03
CA ALA A 196 3.81 6.02 -1.13
C ALA A 196 3.76 4.51 -1.38
N ASP A 197 3.39 3.74 -0.37
CA ASP A 197 2.98 2.37 -0.57
C ASP A 197 1.53 2.32 -1.06
N ARG A 198 1.33 1.87 -2.29
CA ARG A 198 0.01 1.82 -2.96
C ARG A 198 -0.34 0.41 -3.42
N ARG A 199 0.23 -0.62 -2.78
CA ARG A 199 0.06 -2.04 -3.15
C ARG A 199 -1.39 -2.51 -3.27
N ASN A 200 -2.25 -1.94 -2.44
CA ASN A 200 -3.66 -2.33 -2.34
C ASN A 200 -4.59 -1.37 -3.10
N LEU A 201 -4.05 -0.54 -3.99
CA LEU A 201 -4.82 0.45 -4.76
C LEU A 201 -4.72 0.16 -6.27
N ASP A 202 -5.80 0.46 -6.99
CA ASP A 202 -5.91 0.20 -8.43
C ASP A 202 -4.89 0.97 -9.28
N TYR A 203 -4.46 2.15 -8.80
CA TYR A 203 -3.59 3.05 -9.54
C TYR A 203 -2.31 3.32 -8.75
N GLN A 204 -1.18 2.93 -9.35
CA GLN A 204 0.16 3.25 -8.84
C GLN A 204 0.46 4.75 -8.96
N ILE A 205 -0.11 5.47 -9.93
CA ILE A 205 0.11 6.91 -10.09
C ILE A 205 -1.20 7.67 -9.83
N LEU A 206 -1.11 8.72 -9.01
CA LEU A 206 -2.10 9.79 -8.94
C LEU A 206 -1.54 11.06 -9.55
N ILE A 207 -2.33 11.75 -10.36
CA ILE A 207 -2.05 13.10 -10.84
C ILE A 207 -2.85 14.08 -10.01
N GLY A 208 -2.16 14.87 -9.19
CA GLY A 208 -2.76 15.83 -8.27
C GLY A 208 -3.00 17.22 -8.90
N ARG A 209 -3.60 18.12 -8.12
CA ARG A 209 -3.92 19.48 -8.55
C ARG A 209 -2.71 20.32 -8.93
N SER A 210 -1.54 20.11 -8.32
CA SER A 210 -0.31 20.84 -8.65
C SER A 210 0.09 20.65 -10.11
N PHE A 211 -0.20 19.47 -10.68
CA PHE A 211 -0.06 19.22 -12.11
C PHE A 211 -1.25 19.82 -12.89
N ILE A 212 -2.48 19.58 -12.45
CA ILE A 212 -3.68 19.89 -13.24
C ILE A 212 -3.89 21.40 -13.42
N ARG A 213 -3.69 22.21 -12.36
CA ARG A 213 -4.16 23.61 -12.26
C ARG A 213 -3.85 24.47 -13.50
N ASP A 214 -2.62 24.37 -13.99
CA ASP A 214 -2.13 25.20 -15.10
C ASP A 214 -2.08 24.45 -16.44
N ILE A 215 -2.32 23.14 -16.43
CA ILE A 215 -2.09 22.27 -17.59
C ILE A 215 -3.41 21.78 -18.20
N ALA A 216 -4.43 21.51 -17.39
CA ALA A 216 -5.59 20.76 -17.85
C ALA A 216 -6.92 21.11 -17.18
N VAL A 217 -7.99 20.70 -17.86
CA VAL A 217 -9.36 20.58 -17.35
C VAL A 217 -9.69 19.09 -17.31
N VAL A 218 -10.34 18.64 -16.23
CA VAL A 218 -10.69 17.23 -16.03
C VAL A 218 -12.14 17.00 -16.43
N ASP A 219 -12.36 16.10 -17.38
CA ASP A 219 -13.67 15.57 -17.78
C ASP A 219 -13.81 14.16 -17.21
N VAL A 220 -14.56 14.06 -16.10
CA VAL A 220 -14.71 12.79 -15.36
C VAL A 220 -15.46 11.71 -16.13
N SER A 221 -16.17 12.07 -17.21
CA SER A 221 -16.91 11.11 -18.05
C SER A 221 -16.01 10.33 -19.00
N ARG A 222 -14.72 10.70 -19.11
CA ARG A 222 -13.79 10.16 -20.10
C ARG A 222 -12.62 9.45 -19.45
N LYS A 223 -12.00 8.53 -20.19
CA LYS A 223 -10.77 7.82 -19.79
C LYS A 223 -9.86 7.68 -21.00
N LEU A 224 -8.55 7.76 -20.78
CA LEU A 224 -7.50 7.45 -21.75
C LEU A 224 -7.68 8.21 -23.08
N ILE A 225 -8.10 9.48 -23.00
CA ILE A 225 -8.36 10.30 -24.19
C ILE A 225 -7.09 10.98 -24.69
N LEU A 226 -6.07 11.10 -23.84
CA LEU A 226 -4.77 11.61 -24.24
C LEU A 226 -3.94 10.46 -24.83
N ARG A 227 -3.69 10.53 -26.13
CA ARG A 227 -2.79 9.59 -26.82
C ARG A 227 -1.34 10.06 -26.67
N SER A 228 -0.45 9.11 -26.37
CA SER A 228 0.99 9.28 -26.49
C SER A 228 1.43 8.53 -27.73
N ASN A 229 1.99 9.25 -28.72
CA ASN A 229 2.66 8.63 -29.87
C ASN A 229 3.84 7.76 -29.40
#